data_AF-A0AAD3RKE8-F1
#
_entry.id   AF-A0AAD3RKE8-F1
#
_cell.length_a   1.000
_cell.length_b   1.000
_cell.length_c   1.000
_cell.angle_alpha   90.00
_cell.angle_beta   90.00
_cell.angle_gamma   90.00
#
_symmetry.space_group_name_H-M   'P 1'
#
loop_
_entity.id
_entity.type
_entity.pdbx_description
1 polymer ?
#
loop_
_entity_poly.entity_id
_entity_poly.type
_entity_poly.pdbx_seq_one_letter_code
_entity_poly.pdbx_strand_id
1 'polypeptide(L)'
;MVVEGSLCLQTWRHMLHPPTTPTSHHHHLLCSDGDNESVNSTTTNSNDDTTVNNSSSGSSSRDSLREPIGGATLGKQTYQRESRHSWDSPAFNNDVVQRRQYRIGLNLFNKKPEKGIQYLIERGFVSDTPVGIARFILERKGLSRQMIGEFLGSRQQFNKDVLDCVLDEMDFSGMDLDDALRKFQAQIKVQGEAQRVERLVEAFSQRYCVCNPVLIRQFQNPDTIFILAFAIILLNTDMYSPNVKPERKMKLEDFIKNL
;
A
#
# COMPACT_ATOMS: atom_id res chain seq x y z
N MET A 1 2.27 9.92 9.54
CA MET A 1 1.86 10.71 8.36
C MET A 1 2.38 12.15 8.34
N VAL A 2 1.80 13.14 9.04
CA VAL A 2 2.33 14.54 8.97
C VAL A 2 3.79 14.64 9.44
N VAL A 3 4.15 13.91 10.49
CA VAL A 3 5.48 13.97 11.12
C VAL A 3 6.61 13.45 10.20
N GLU A 4 6.36 12.40 9.41
CA GLU A 4 7.38 11.79 8.54
C GLU A 4 7.68 12.65 7.31
N GLY A 5 6.67 13.34 6.77
CA GLY A 5 6.87 14.34 5.72
C GLY A 5 7.78 15.49 6.16
N SER A 6 7.74 15.86 7.45
CA SER A 6 8.67 16.85 8.01
C SER A 6 10.12 16.38 7.97
N LEU A 7 10.38 15.08 8.20
CA LEU A 7 11.74 14.53 8.15
C LEU A 7 12.25 14.50 6.70
N CYS A 8 11.41 14.06 5.76
CA CYS A 8 11.74 14.08 4.33
C CYS A 8 12.03 15.50 3.81
N LEU A 9 11.22 16.49 4.22
CA LEU A 9 11.43 17.91 3.89
C LEU A 9 12.67 18.51 4.58
N GLN A 10 13.06 18.02 5.75
CA GLN A 10 14.31 18.41 6.42
C GLN A 10 15.53 17.87 5.67
N THR A 11 15.54 16.58 5.30
CA THR A 11 16.64 16.01 4.50
C THR A 11 16.75 16.71 3.13
N TRP A 12 15.62 16.92 2.45
CA TRP A 12 15.58 17.63 1.16
C TRP A 12 16.05 19.09 1.26
N ARG A 13 15.68 19.82 2.34
CA ARG A 13 16.26 21.15 2.63
C ARG A 13 17.76 21.10 2.86
N HIS A 14 18.29 20.09 3.53
CA HIS A 14 19.73 19.91 3.74
C HIS A 14 20.48 19.53 2.45
N MET A 15 19.86 18.84 1.49
CA MET A 15 20.44 18.59 0.17
C MET A 15 20.51 19.87 -0.68
N LEU A 16 19.44 20.66 -0.72
CA LEU A 16 19.38 21.92 -1.50
C LEU A 16 20.22 23.05 -0.86
N HIS A 17 20.31 23.08 0.46
CA HIS A 17 21.00 24.13 1.22
C HIS A 17 21.94 23.49 2.25
N PRO A 18 23.15 23.03 1.85
CA PRO A 18 24.17 22.63 2.79
C PRO A 18 24.53 23.81 3.71
N PRO A 19 24.64 23.61 5.04
CA PRO A 19 24.82 24.71 5.98
C PRO A 19 26.21 25.36 5.83
N THR A 20 26.24 26.58 5.28
CA THR A 20 27.44 27.43 5.30
C THR A 20 27.82 27.72 6.74
N THR A 21 28.98 27.24 7.19
CA THR A 21 29.45 27.35 8.57
C THR A 21 29.64 28.83 9.00
N PRO A 22 28.84 29.34 9.95
CA PRO A 22 29.03 30.71 10.44
C PRO A 22 30.24 30.76 11.39
N THR A 23 31.13 31.73 11.18
CA THR A 23 32.21 32.03 12.13
C THR A 23 31.65 32.55 13.45
N SER A 24 32.11 31.98 14.57
CA SER A 24 31.62 32.35 15.90
C SER A 24 31.97 33.78 16.27
N HIS A 25 30.95 34.57 16.66
CA HIS A 25 31.12 35.72 17.54
C HIS A 25 30.10 35.65 18.67
N HIS A 26 30.59 35.72 19.91
CA HIS A 26 29.78 35.77 21.12
C HIS A 26 29.04 37.11 21.21
N HIS A 27 27.82 37.10 21.78
CA HIS A 27 27.42 38.07 22.79
C HIS A 27 26.38 37.45 23.73
N HIS A 28 25.98 38.17 24.78
CA HIS A 28 25.50 37.61 26.05
C HIS A 28 24.33 38.43 26.62
N LEU A 29 23.65 37.89 27.65
CA LEU A 29 22.70 38.54 28.59
C LEU A 29 21.17 38.42 28.33
N LEU A 30 20.56 37.61 29.21
CA LEU A 30 19.45 37.93 30.14
C LEU A 30 17.97 37.83 29.71
N CYS A 31 17.18 37.61 30.76
CA CYS A 31 15.75 37.26 30.80
C CYS A 31 14.87 38.46 31.18
N SER A 32 13.55 38.32 31.04
CA SER A 32 12.59 38.77 32.07
C SER A 32 11.27 38.00 31.94
N ASP A 33 10.50 37.96 33.02
CA ASP A 33 9.34 37.11 33.26
C ASP A 33 8.00 37.74 32.77
N GLY A 34 6.90 36.99 32.84
CA GLY A 34 5.56 37.48 32.50
C GLY A 34 4.46 36.41 32.68
N ASP A 35 3.51 36.66 33.57
CA ASP A 35 2.65 35.63 34.17
C ASP A 35 1.21 35.53 33.61
N ASN A 36 0.68 34.30 33.72
CA ASN A 36 -0.66 33.92 34.23
C ASN A 36 -1.91 34.79 33.91
N GLU A 37 -2.93 34.20 33.26
CA GLU A 37 -4.14 33.74 33.99
C GLU A 37 -5.11 32.88 33.17
N SER A 38 -6.02 32.20 33.88
CA SER A 38 -7.04 31.29 33.34
C SER A 38 -8.46 31.87 33.46
N VAL A 39 -9.37 31.46 32.58
CA VAL A 39 -10.81 31.46 32.89
C VAL A 39 -11.45 30.14 32.48
N ASN A 40 -12.27 29.61 33.39
CA ASN A 40 -13.01 28.35 33.26
C ASN A 40 -14.52 28.64 33.23
N SER A 41 -15.33 27.78 32.62
CA SER A 41 -16.81 27.88 32.64
C SER A 41 -17.46 26.52 32.38
N THR A 42 -18.59 26.27 33.04
CA THR A 42 -19.07 24.91 33.34
C THR A 42 -20.60 24.80 33.20
N THR A 43 -21.11 23.58 32.96
CA THR A 43 -22.55 23.18 33.03
C THR A 43 -23.48 23.80 31.97
N THR A 44 -24.67 23.25 31.63
CA THR A 44 -25.56 22.26 32.30
C THR A 44 -26.04 21.09 31.40
N ASN A 45 -26.61 20.06 32.02
CA ASN A 45 -27.17 18.83 31.44
C ASN A 45 -28.49 19.02 30.65
N SER A 46 -28.88 17.99 29.87
CA SER A 46 -30.16 17.25 30.03
C SER A 46 -30.19 15.96 29.19
N ASN A 47 -31.01 14.97 29.60
CA ASN A 47 -31.16 13.63 29.01
C ASN A 47 -32.62 13.37 28.52
N ASP A 48 -32.90 12.12 28.14
CA ASP A 48 -34.21 11.43 28.08
C ASP A 48 -35.11 11.66 26.84
N ASP A 49 -35.95 10.70 26.38
CA ASP A 49 -35.99 9.23 26.53
C ASP A 49 -37.03 8.60 25.52
N THR A 50 -37.09 7.26 25.45
CA THR A 50 -38.22 6.34 25.11
C THR A 50 -39.05 6.46 23.81
N THR A 51 -39.01 5.35 23.03
CA THR A 51 -40.12 4.49 22.47
C THR A 51 -41.44 5.11 21.92
N VAL A 52 -42.19 4.50 20.98
CA VAL A 52 -43.01 3.27 21.10
C VAL A 52 -43.47 2.74 19.71
N ASN A 53 -43.73 1.42 19.63
CA ASN A 53 -44.47 0.63 18.63
C ASN A 53 -45.49 1.35 17.70
N ASN A 54 -45.69 0.83 16.47
CA ASN A 54 -46.86 -0.06 16.23
C ASN A 54 -46.85 -0.91 14.93
N SER A 55 -47.67 -1.98 14.96
CA SER A 55 -48.16 -2.78 13.82
C SER A 55 -49.56 -2.24 13.38
N SER A 56 -50.31 -2.67 12.35
CA SER A 56 -50.36 -3.83 11.42
C SER A 56 -51.21 -3.40 10.16
N SER A 57 -51.85 -4.19 9.27
CA SER A 57 -52.04 -5.63 8.95
C SER A 57 -52.66 -5.80 7.51
N GLY A 58 -52.61 -7.01 6.94
CA GLY A 58 -53.39 -7.44 5.75
C GLY A 58 -52.79 -7.07 4.36
N SER A 59 -53.22 -7.61 3.21
CA SER A 59 -54.14 -8.71 2.83
C SER A 59 -54.14 -8.80 1.27
N SER A 60 -54.55 -9.84 0.53
CA SER A 60 -54.82 -11.29 0.73
C SER A 60 -55.09 -11.94 -0.66
N SER A 61 -55.33 -13.26 -0.73
CA SER A 61 -55.98 -13.99 -1.87
C SER A 61 -55.14 -14.12 -3.18
N ARG A 62 -55.32 -15.09 -4.11
CA ARG A 62 -55.98 -16.42 -4.27
C ARG A 62 -55.49 -17.01 -5.64
N ASP A 63 -55.80 -18.18 -6.23
CA ASP A 63 -56.61 -19.41 -6.04
C ASP A 63 -56.11 -20.44 -7.12
N SER A 64 -56.43 -21.75 -7.25
CA SER A 64 -57.04 -22.82 -6.43
C SER A 64 -56.93 -24.18 -7.18
N LEU A 65 -57.30 -25.32 -6.55
CA LEU A 65 -57.81 -26.58 -7.19
C LEU A 65 -56.84 -27.43 -8.08
N ARG A 66 -56.91 -28.79 -8.19
CA ARG A 66 -57.65 -29.88 -7.48
C ARG A 66 -57.01 -31.27 -7.72
N GLU A 67 -57.13 -32.19 -6.76
CA GLU A 67 -56.87 -33.66 -6.82
C GLU A 67 -58.01 -34.45 -7.51
N PRO A 68 -57.78 -35.68 -8.06
CA PRO A 68 -58.09 -36.90 -7.27
C PRO A 68 -57.33 -38.23 -7.60
N ILE A 69 -56.77 -38.86 -6.55
CA ILE A 69 -56.92 -40.28 -6.10
C ILE A 69 -57.17 -41.39 -7.16
N GLY A 70 -56.32 -42.44 -7.22
CA GLY A 70 -56.60 -43.59 -8.12
C GLY A 70 -55.79 -44.93 -8.10
N GLY A 71 -55.29 -45.45 -6.96
CA GLY A 71 -55.09 -46.91 -6.77
C GLY A 71 -53.91 -47.71 -7.39
N ALA A 72 -53.73 -48.94 -6.87
CA ALA A 72 -52.98 -50.11 -7.40
C ALA A 72 -51.42 -50.10 -7.55
N THR A 73 -50.76 -50.65 -6.53
CA THR A 73 -49.63 -51.64 -6.57
C THR A 73 -48.78 -51.81 -7.84
N LEU A 74 -47.44 -51.64 -7.72
CA LEU A 74 -46.45 -52.72 -7.52
C LEU A 74 -45.01 -52.20 -7.78
N GLY A 75 -44.04 -52.55 -6.91
CA GLY A 75 -42.62 -52.28 -7.16
C GLY A 75 -41.83 -51.83 -5.93
N LYS A 76 -41.30 -52.79 -5.14
CA LYS A 76 -40.30 -52.49 -4.10
C LYS A 76 -38.93 -52.28 -4.73
N GLN A 77 -38.71 -51.13 -5.37
CA GLN A 77 -37.35 -50.64 -5.55
C GLN A 77 -36.87 -50.07 -4.21
N THR A 78 -36.16 -50.90 -3.46
CA THR A 78 -35.40 -50.44 -2.29
C THR A 78 -34.39 -49.42 -2.80
N TYR A 79 -34.51 -48.16 -2.38
CA TYR A 79 -33.47 -47.16 -2.63
C TYR A 79 -32.19 -47.64 -1.94
N GLN A 80 -31.28 -48.25 -2.71
CA GLN A 80 -29.88 -48.31 -2.29
C GLN A 80 -29.42 -46.86 -2.17
N ARG A 81 -29.11 -46.46 -0.94
CA ARG A 81 -28.59 -45.13 -0.65
C ARG A 81 -27.14 -45.11 -1.11
N GLU A 82 -26.92 -44.79 -2.39
CA GLU A 82 -25.59 -44.55 -2.97
C GLU A 82 -24.76 -43.73 -1.97
N SER A 83 -23.61 -44.26 -1.57
CA SER A 83 -22.82 -43.64 -0.52
C SER A 83 -22.25 -42.32 -1.03
N ARG A 84 -22.70 -41.19 -0.46
CA ARG A 84 -22.37 -39.82 -0.90
C ARG A 84 -20.94 -39.39 -0.51
N HIS A 85 -19.95 -40.20 -0.89
CA HIS A 85 -18.53 -39.99 -0.54
C HIS A 85 -17.61 -39.75 -1.75
N SER A 86 -18.16 -39.57 -2.96
CA SER A 86 -17.37 -39.23 -4.17
C SER A 86 -16.62 -37.90 -4.06
N TRP A 87 -17.07 -36.98 -3.19
CA TRP A 87 -16.40 -35.69 -2.92
C TRP A 87 -15.08 -35.81 -2.17
N ASP A 88 -14.82 -36.93 -1.48
CA ASP A 88 -13.66 -37.12 -0.59
C ASP A 88 -12.41 -37.63 -1.34
N SER A 89 -12.32 -37.29 -2.63
CA SER A 89 -11.23 -37.71 -3.51
C SER A 89 -9.91 -37.07 -3.06
N PRO A 90 -8.83 -37.84 -2.79
CA PRO A 90 -7.59 -37.30 -2.21
C PRO A 90 -6.97 -36.14 -3.00
N ALA A 91 -7.04 -36.18 -4.33
CA ALA A 91 -6.58 -35.08 -5.18
C ALA A 91 -7.36 -33.78 -4.94
N PHE A 92 -8.69 -33.85 -4.84
CA PHE A 92 -9.55 -32.68 -4.61
C PHE A 92 -9.35 -32.10 -3.21
N ASN A 93 -9.18 -32.95 -2.20
CA ASN A 93 -8.82 -32.54 -0.84
C ASN A 93 -7.44 -31.85 -0.79
N ASN A 94 -6.43 -32.41 -1.46
CA ASN A 94 -5.11 -31.79 -1.59
C ASN A 94 -5.19 -30.41 -2.25
N ASP A 95 -5.98 -30.28 -3.33
CA ASP A 95 -6.23 -29.01 -4.02
C ASP A 95 -6.82 -27.94 -3.08
N VAL A 96 -7.83 -28.30 -2.29
CA VAL A 96 -8.47 -27.39 -1.30
C VAL A 96 -7.48 -27.00 -0.19
N VAL A 97 -6.67 -27.94 0.29
CA VAL A 97 -5.63 -27.69 1.29
C VAL A 97 -4.53 -26.79 0.73
N GLN A 98 -4.04 -27.04 -0.48
CA GLN A 98 -3.00 -26.25 -1.13
C GLN A 98 -3.48 -24.81 -1.39
N ARG A 99 -4.71 -24.63 -1.92
CA ARG A 99 -5.35 -23.30 -2.08
C ARG A 99 -5.59 -22.60 -0.73
N ARG A 100 -5.73 -23.34 0.39
CA ARG A 100 -5.77 -22.77 1.75
C ARG A 100 -4.38 -22.34 2.23
N GLN A 101 -3.35 -23.17 2.04
CA GLN A 101 -1.96 -22.84 2.40
C GLN A 101 -1.46 -21.61 1.62
N TYR A 102 -1.69 -21.53 0.31
CA TYR A 102 -1.33 -20.36 -0.48
C TYR A 102 -1.93 -19.05 0.07
N ARG A 103 -3.23 -19.06 0.40
CA ARG A 103 -3.91 -17.92 1.04
C ARG A 103 -3.38 -17.60 2.45
N ILE A 104 -2.91 -18.60 3.20
CA ILE A 104 -2.21 -18.37 4.47
C ILE A 104 -0.88 -17.65 4.23
N GLY A 105 -0.10 -18.04 3.22
CA GLY A 105 1.13 -17.34 2.82
C GLY A 105 0.89 -15.88 2.44
N LEU A 106 -0.12 -15.59 1.61
CA LEU A 106 -0.52 -14.21 1.29
C LEU A 106 -0.95 -13.42 2.53
N ASN A 107 -1.72 -14.04 3.44
CA ASN A 107 -2.18 -13.40 4.68
C ASN A 107 -1.04 -13.22 5.71
N LEU A 108 0.01 -14.02 5.65
CA LEU A 108 1.25 -13.81 6.41
C LEU A 108 2.05 -12.65 5.81
N PHE A 109 2.24 -12.62 4.48
CA PHE A 109 2.92 -11.52 3.80
C PHE A 109 2.26 -10.17 4.11
N ASN A 110 0.93 -10.13 4.03
CA ASN A 110 0.12 -8.94 4.33
C ASN A 110 0.15 -8.49 5.81
N LYS A 111 0.91 -9.17 6.67
CA LYS A 111 1.12 -8.83 8.09
C LYS A 111 2.59 -8.71 8.49
N LYS A 112 3.46 -9.54 7.92
CA LYS A 112 4.92 -9.62 8.14
C LYS A 112 5.55 -10.16 6.84
N PRO A 113 6.02 -9.30 5.92
CA PRO A 113 6.33 -9.70 4.54
C PRO A 113 7.34 -10.84 4.44
N GLU A 114 8.41 -10.79 5.24
CA GLU A 114 9.51 -11.77 5.27
C GLU A 114 8.99 -13.16 5.66
N LYS A 115 8.11 -13.22 6.66
CA LYS A 115 7.47 -14.48 7.09
C LYS A 115 6.46 -15.01 6.07
N GLY A 116 5.87 -14.12 5.28
CA GLY A 116 5.04 -14.51 4.14
C GLY A 116 5.85 -15.16 3.03
N ILE A 117 6.93 -14.51 2.59
CA ILE A 117 7.85 -15.04 1.57
C ILE A 117 8.47 -16.36 2.04
N GLN A 118 9.01 -16.42 3.27
CA GLN A 118 9.55 -17.65 3.85
C GLN A 118 8.52 -18.80 3.83
N TYR A 119 7.29 -18.57 4.31
CA TYR A 119 6.25 -19.60 4.32
C TYR A 119 5.85 -20.04 2.89
N LEU A 120 5.86 -19.13 1.92
CA LEU A 120 5.56 -19.45 0.52
C LEU A 120 6.67 -20.30 -0.12
N ILE A 121 7.94 -20.05 0.22
CA ILE A 121 9.10 -20.84 -0.19
C ILE A 121 9.07 -22.22 0.45
N GLU A 122 8.90 -22.31 1.77
CA GLU A 122 8.78 -23.58 2.53
C GLU A 122 7.63 -24.49 2.04
N ARG A 123 6.65 -23.93 1.32
CA ARG A 123 5.50 -24.63 0.74
C ARG A 123 5.60 -24.84 -0.77
N GLY A 124 6.71 -24.44 -1.40
CA GLY A 124 6.94 -24.60 -2.84
C GLY A 124 6.05 -23.74 -3.73
N PHE A 125 5.48 -22.64 -3.22
CA PHE A 125 4.69 -21.69 -4.01
C PHE A 125 5.53 -20.63 -4.72
N VAL A 126 6.75 -20.39 -4.24
CA VAL A 126 7.72 -19.42 -4.77
C VAL A 126 9.10 -20.05 -4.67
N SER A 127 9.98 -19.83 -5.65
CA SER A 127 11.38 -20.28 -5.57
C SER A 127 12.21 -19.38 -4.67
N ASP A 128 13.18 -19.94 -3.96
CA ASP A 128 14.12 -19.20 -3.11
C ASP A 128 15.19 -18.48 -3.95
N THR A 129 14.75 -17.50 -4.75
CA THR A 129 15.59 -16.70 -5.65
C THR A 129 15.02 -15.28 -5.78
N PRO A 130 15.86 -14.23 -5.88
CA PRO A 130 15.39 -12.86 -6.05
C PRO A 130 14.45 -12.67 -7.26
N VAL A 131 14.82 -13.22 -8.42
CA VAL A 131 14.00 -13.18 -9.66
C VAL A 131 12.64 -13.87 -9.49
N GLY A 132 12.60 -15.03 -8.83
CA GLY A 132 11.36 -15.77 -8.59
C GLY A 132 10.40 -15.03 -7.67
N ILE A 133 10.93 -14.36 -6.64
CA ILE A 133 10.14 -13.52 -5.72
C ILE A 133 9.70 -12.23 -6.41
N ALA A 134 10.53 -11.62 -7.27
CA ALA A 134 10.19 -10.44 -8.05
C ALA A 134 8.99 -10.70 -8.99
N ARG A 135 9.04 -11.80 -9.76
CA ARG A 135 7.91 -12.23 -10.61
C ARG A 135 6.67 -12.58 -9.79
N PHE A 136 6.83 -13.25 -8.65
CA PHE A 136 5.73 -13.50 -7.72
C PHE A 136 5.06 -12.19 -7.25
N ILE A 137 5.85 -11.18 -6.90
CA ILE A 137 5.37 -9.85 -6.46
C ILE A 137 4.61 -9.13 -7.58
N LEU A 138 5.10 -9.18 -8.81
CA LEU A 138 4.50 -8.49 -9.96
C LEU A 138 3.26 -9.20 -10.55
N GLU A 139 3.26 -10.54 -10.59
CA GLU A 139 2.18 -11.33 -11.21
C GLU A 139 0.98 -11.59 -10.27
N ARG A 140 1.21 -11.74 -8.96
CA ARG A 140 0.25 -12.42 -8.07
C ARG A 140 -0.64 -11.48 -7.28
N LYS A 141 -1.92 -11.46 -7.68
CA LYS A 141 -3.00 -10.77 -6.97
C LYS A 141 -3.16 -11.29 -5.53
N GLY A 142 -3.47 -10.38 -4.61
CA GLY A 142 -3.71 -10.66 -3.19
C GLY A 142 -2.60 -10.19 -2.25
N LEU A 143 -1.45 -9.77 -2.79
CA LEU A 143 -0.42 -9.04 -2.04
C LEU A 143 -0.84 -7.57 -1.86
N SER A 144 -0.58 -7.00 -0.68
CA SER A 144 -0.79 -5.59 -0.39
C SER A 144 0.37 -4.75 -0.92
N ARG A 145 0.09 -3.76 -1.78
CA ARG A 145 1.08 -2.82 -2.34
C ARG A 145 1.88 -2.06 -1.26
N GLN A 146 1.32 -1.90 -0.07
CA GLN A 146 2.04 -1.34 1.09
C GLN A 146 3.06 -2.32 1.67
N MET A 147 2.70 -3.60 1.76
CA MET A 147 3.58 -4.64 2.30
C MET A 147 4.64 -5.07 1.28
N ILE A 148 4.38 -4.91 -0.02
CA ILE A 148 5.40 -4.94 -1.07
C ILE A 148 6.43 -3.80 -0.86
N GLY A 149 5.97 -2.56 -0.65
CA GLY A 149 6.87 -1.43 -0.37
C GLY A 149 7.67 -1.60 0.94
N GLU A 150 7.08 -2.25 1.95
CA GLU A 150 7.78 -2.64 3.19
C GLU A 150 8.88 -3.67 2.94
N PHE A 151 8.57 -4.74 2.20
CA PHE A 151 9.53 -5.78 1.86
C PHE A 151 10.69 -5.25 1.01
N LEU A 152 10.39 -4.55 -0.09
CA LEU A 152 11.42 -4.10 -1.04
C LEU A 152 12.26 -2.94 -0.50
N GLY A 153 11.69 -2.04 0.31
CA GLY A 153 12.42 -0.93 0.94
C GLY A 153 13.24 -1.32 2.18
N SER A 154 13.33 -2.61 2.51
CA SER A 154 14.10 -3.14 3.63
C SER A 154 15.61 -2.88 3.49
N ARG A 155 16.35 -2.99 4.60
CA ARG A 155 17.82 -2.83 4.61
C ARG A 155 18.59 -4.09 4.21
N GLN A 156 17.95 -5.26 4.27
CA GLN A 156 18.58 -6.56 4.04
C GLN A 156 18.99 -6.72 2.57
N GLN A 157 20.15 -7.33 2.31
CA GLN A 157 20.68 -7.40 0.94
C GLN A 157 19.74 -8.17 -0.01
N PHE A 158 19.25 -9.34 0.40
CA PHE A 158 18.26 -10.13 -0.35
C PHE A 158 17.03 -9.34 -0.78
N ASN A 159 16.57 -8.40 0.04
CA ASN A 159 15.41 -7.56 -0.27
C ASN A 159 15.73 -6.49 -1.33
N LYS A 160 16.98 -6.00 -1.37
CA LYS A 160 17.47 -5.17 -2.48
C LYS A 160 17.63 -5.99 -3.74
N ASP A 161 18.24 -7.17 -3.65
CA ASP A 161 18.42 -8.06 -4.80
C ASP A 161 17.06 -8.39 -5.46
N VAL A 162 15.98 -8.51 -4.66
CA VAL A 162 14.60 -8.63 -5.17
C VAL A 162 14.09 -7.31 -5.77
N LEU A 163 14.33 -6.16 -5.14
CA LEU A 163 13.92 -4.84 -5.68
C LEU A 163 14.58 -4.57 -7.05
N ASP A 164 15.85 -4.88 -7.20
CA ASP A 164 16.60 -4.75 -8.45
C ASP A 164 15.99 -5.67 -9.51
N CYS A 165 15.70 -6.94 -9.16
CA CYS A 165 14.98 -7.88 -10.06
C CYS A 165 13.56 -7.42 -10.40
N VAL A 166 12.84 -6.76 -9.48
CA VAL A 166 11.51 -6.18 -9.74
C VAL A 166 11.63 -5.01 -10.74
N LEU A 167 12.62 -4.14 -10.55
CA LEU A 167 12.88 -3.00 -11.43
C LEU A 167 13.40 -3.43 -12.80
N ASP A 168 14.14 -4.53 -12.91
CA ASP A 168 14.64 -5.05 -14.18
C ASP A 168 13.52 -5.61 -15.10
N GLU A 169 12.45 -6.14 -14.51
CA GLU A 169 11.20 -6.50 -15.21
C GLU A 169 10.33 -5.25 -15.54
N MET A 170 10.75 -4.03 -15.13
CA MET A 170 10.11 -2.77 -15.51
C MET A 170 10.90 -2.03 -16.60
N ASP A 171 10.26 -1.87 -17.76
CA ASP A 171 10.74 -0.98 -18.81
C ASP A 171 10.29 0.47 -18.57
N PHE A 172 11.22 1.43 -18.66
CA PHE A 172 10.97 2.88 -18.60
C PHE A 172 11.51 3.63 -19.83
N SER A 173 11.88 2.90 -20.88
CA SER A 173 12.58 3.46 -22.05
C SER A 173 11.68 4.40 -22.84
N GLY A 174 12.11 5.66 -23.02
CA GLY A 174 11.34 6.69 -23.72
C GLY A 174 10.11 7.19 -22.96
N MET A 175 9.97 6.87 -21.68
CA MET A 175 8.95 7.45 -20.80
C MET A 175 9.49 8.72 -20.13
N ASP A 176 8.65 9.74 -19.95
CA ASP A 176 8.97 10.86 -19.06
C ASP A 176 9.07 10.39 -17.59
N LEU A 177 9.86 11.11 -16.78
CA LEU A 177 10.23 10.68 -15.43
C LEU A 177 9.01 10.49 -14.51
N ASP A 178 8.01 11.36 -14.61
CA ASP A 178 6.80 11.28 -13.78
C ASP A 178 5.83 10.18 -14.27
N ASP A 179 5.82 9.83 -15.56
CA ASP A 179 5.10 8.67 -16.09
C ASP A 179 5.78 7.34 -15.72
N ALA A 180 7.12 7.28 -15.77
CA ALA A 180 7.88 6.14 -15.26
C ALA A 180 7.65 5.96 -13.76
N LEU A 181 7.62 7.05 -12.99
CA LEU A 181 7.35 7.04 -11.56
C LEU A 181 5.90 6.64 -11.26
N ARG A 182 4.92 7.08 -12.06
CA ARG A 182 3.52 6.59 -11.99
C ARG A 182 3.45 5.08 -12.25
N LYS A 183 4.18 4.56 -13.24
CA LYS A 183 4.26 3.13 -13.55
C LYS A 183 4.86 2.32 -12.39
N PHE A 184 5.91 2.81 -11.74
CA PHE A 184 6.49 2.23 -10.52
C PHE A 184 5.51 2.23 -9.34
N GLN A 185 4.89 3.39 -9.05
CA GLN A 185 3.94 3.56 -7.95
C GLN A 185 2.61 2.79 -8.15
N ALA A 186 2.27 2.42 -9.39
CA ALA A 186 1.14 1.55 -9.66
C ALA A 186 1.31 0.15 -9.05
N GLN A 187 2.55 -0.37 -8.99
CA GLN A 187 2.86 -1.67 -8.39
C GLN A 187 3.19 -1.54 -6.89
N ILE A 188 4.02 -0.56 -6.52
CA ILE A 188 4.62 -0.45 -5.18
C ILE A 188 4.16 0.83 -4.49
N LYS A 189 3.66 0.74 -3.25
CA LYS A 189 3.28 1.95 -2.50
C LYS A 189 4.51 2.60 -1.86
N VAL A 190 5.06 3.61 -2.54
CA VAL A 190 6.21 4.41 -2.11
C VAL A 190 5.77 5.47 -1.07
N GLN A 191 5.38 5.02 0.13
CA GLN A 191 4.94 5.88 1.25
C GLN A 191 5.25 5.26 2.62
N GLY A 192 5.53 6.10 3.62
CA GLY A 192 5.82 5.70 5.00
C GLY A 192 7.15 6.26 5.47
N GLU A 193 7.94 5.43 6.15
CA GLU A 193 9.28 5.74 6.65
C GLU A 193 10.16 6.39 5.58
N ALA A 194 10.73 7.57 5.87
CA ALA A 194 11.53 8.33 4.91
C ALA A 194 12.67 7.50 4.30
N GLN A 195 13.42 6.76 5.13
CA GLN A 195 14.53 5.91 4.68
C GLN A 195 14.13 4.70 3.84
N ARG A 196 12.84 4.34 3.82
CA ARG A 196 12.27 3.26 3.02
C ARG A 196 11.85 3.80 1.65
N VAL A 197 11.25 4.99 1.63
CA VAL A 197 11.01 5.78 0.41
C VAL A 197 12.32 6.07 -0.31
N GLU A 198 13.35 6.51 0.42
CA GLU A 198 14.71 6.78 -0.07
C GLU A 198 15.27 5.64 -0.94
N ARG A 199 15.36 4.41 -0.43
CA ARG A 199 15.86 3.25 -1.19
C ARG A 199 15.01 2.90 -2.41
N LEU A 200 13.69 3.00 -2.29
CA LEU A 200 12.76 2.72 -3.39
C LEU A 200 12.92 3.75 -4.52
N VAL A 201 13.14 5.02 -4.19
CA VAL A 201 13.36 6.11 -5.15
C VAL A 201 14.76 6.04 -5.73
N GLU A 202 15.78 5.74 -4.92
CA GLU A 202 17.18 5.53 -5.36
C GLU A 202 17.27 4.45 -6.45
N ALA A 203 16.78 3.24 -6.16
CA ALA A 203 16.81 2.13 -7.12
C ALA A 203 15.96 2.43 -8.38
N PHE A 204 14.77 3.04 -8.22
CA PHE A 204 13.96 3.49 -9.34
C PHE A 204 14.72 4.49 -10.24
N SER A 205 15.39 5.48 -9.65
CA SER A 205 16.16 6.49 -10.38
C SER A 205 17.35 5.87 -11.12
N GLN A 206 18.07 4.94 -10.50
CA GLN A 206 19.14 4.19 -11.15
C GLN A 206 18.61 3.40 -12.37
N ARG A 207 17.50 2.68 -12.23
CA ARG A 207 16.85 1.95 -13.33
C ARG A 207 16.35 2.89 -14.44
N TYR A 208 15.74 4.03 -14.10
CA TYR A 208 15.32 5.04 -15.08
C TYR A 208 16.51 5.58 -15.89
N CYS A 209 17.65 5.83 -15.24
CA CYS A 209 18.88 6.25 -15.91
C CYS A 209 19.41 5.20 -16.90
N VAL A 210 19.34 3.90 -16.55
CA VAL A 210 19.72 2.79 -17.44
C VAL A 210 18.80 2.69 -18.66
N CYS A 211 17.49 2.92 -18.51
CA CYS A 211 16.53 2.94 -19.62
C CYS A 211 16.67 4.17 -20.54
N ASN A 212 17.13 5.33 -20.03
CA ASN A 212 17.08 6.61 -20.75
C ASN A 212 18.44 7.31 -20.95
N PRO A 213 19.53 6.62 -21.34
CA PRO A 213 20.90 7.15 -21.28
C PRO A 213 21.17 8.35 -22.21
N VAL A 214 20.34 8.59 -23.22
CA VAL A 214 20.44 9.78 -24.10
C VAL A 214 19.94 11.05 -23.39
N LEU A 215 18.94 10.92 -22.52
CA LEU A 215 18.45 12.01 -21.67
C LEU A 215 19.46 12.31 -20.55
N ILE A 216 20.00 11.26 -19.90
CA ILE A 216 20.90 11.43 -18.75
C ILE A 216 22.17 12.21 -19.13
N ARG A 217 22.69 12.02 -20.35
CA ARG A 217 23.86 12.75 -20.89
C ARG A 217 23.66 14.27 -21.02
N GLN A 218 22.44 14.79 -20.84
CA GLN A 218 22.14 16.22 -20.87
C GLN A 218 22.30 16.87 -19.48
N PHE A 219 22.28 16.07 -18.40
CA PHE A 219 22.47 16.55 -17.04
C PHE A 219 23.96 16.49 -16.63
N GLN A 220 24.41 17.52 -15.90
CA GLN A 220 25.79 17.60 -15.39
C GLN A 220 25.97 16.88 -14.04
N ASN A 221 24.90 16.76 -13.26
CA ASN A 221 24.88 16.09 -11.97
C ASN A 221 24.24 14.68 -12.12
N PRO A 222 24.92 13.58 -11.73
CA PRO A 222 24.33 12.24 -11.77
C PRO A 222 23.06 12.09 -10.91
N ASP A 223 22.96 12.87 -9.83
CA ASP A 223 21.86 12.76 -8.85
C ASP A 223 20.58 13.48 -9.28
N THR A 224 20.59 14.20 -10.41
CA THR A 224 19.44 15.02 -10.86
C THR A 224 18.14 14.21 -10.98
N ILE A 225 18.18 12.97 -11.47
CA ILE A 225 16.97 12.12 -11.57
C ILE A 225 16.42 11.73 -10.20
N PHE A 226 17.28 11.48 -9.22
CA PHE A 226 16.89 11.15 -7.85
C PHE A 226 16.25 12.35 -7.15
N ILE A 227 16.86 13.53 -7.30
CA ILE A 227 16.33 14.80 -6.76
C ILE A 227 14.97 15.14 -7.40
N LEU A 228 14.84 15.02 -8.72
CA LEU A 228 13.59 15.27 -9.45
C LEU A 228 12.48 14.26 -9.07
N ALA A 229 12.80 12.96 -8.95
CA ALA A 229 11.84 11.96 -8.52
C ALA A 229 11.31 12.24 -7.10
N PHE A 230 12.18 12.66 -6.18
CA PHE A 230 11.77 13.12 -4.85
C PHE A 230 10.91 14.39 -4.90
N ALA A 231 11.28 15.38 -5.72
CA ALA A 231 10.50 16.60 -5.89
C ALA A 231 9.08 16.32 -6.41
N ILE A 232 8.92 15.39 -7.38
CA ILE A 232 7.61 14.95 -7.89
C ILE A 232 6.78 14.27 -6.78
N ILE A 233 7.39 13.45 -5.91
CA ILE A 233 6.70 12.81 -4.77
C ILE A 233 6.23 13.85 -3.75
N LEU A 234 7.07 14.86 -3.47
CA LEU A 234 6.74 15.95 -2.55
C LEU A 234 5.64 16.85 -3.13
N LEU A 235 5.72 17.22 -4.41
CA LEU A 235 4.69 17.98 -5.13
C LEU A 235 3.34 17.24 -5.12
N ASN A 236 3.32 15.95 -5.45
CA ASN A 236 2.12 15.11 -5.39
C ASN A 236 1.53 15.05 -3.95
N THR A 237 2.40 15.01 -2.94
CA THR A 237 1.98 15.03 -1.53
C THR A 237 1.35 16.38 -1.15
N ASP A 238 1.90 17.50 -1.61
CA ASP A 238 1.36 18.85 -1.38
C ASP A 238 0.03 19.06 -2.13
N MET A 239 0.02 18.77 -3.44
CA MET A 239 -1.12 18.97 -4.34
C MET A 239 -2.38 18.21 -3.91
N TYR A 240 -2.24 17.01 -3.34
CA TYR A 240 -3.39 16.16 -2.98
C TYR A 240 -3.62 15.99 -1.46
N SER A 241 -2.74 16.51 -0.59
CA SER A 241 -3.00 16.49 0.86
C SER A 241 -4.17 17.41 1.24
N PRO A 242 -5.18 16.94 1.98
CA PRO A 242 -6.27 17.78 2.48
C PRO A 242 -5.81 18.73 3.61
N ASN A 243 -4.61 18.50 4.18
CA ASN A 243 -4.04 19.35 5.23
C ASN A 243 -3.36 20.61 4.65
N VAL A 244 -3.06 20.62 3.35
CA VAL A 244 -2.56 21.80 2.66
C VAL A 244 -3.75 22.57 2.09
N LYS A 245 -4.00 23.75 2.66
CA LYS A 245 -5.02 24.68 2.14
C LYS A 245 -4.72 25.02 0.66
N PRO A 246 -5.73 25.10 -0.23
CA PRO A 246 -5.50 25.39 -1.65
C PRO A 246 -4.64 26.64 -1.92
N GLU A 247 -4.87 27.70 -1.15
CA GLU A 247 -4.13 28.98 -1.19
C GLU A 247 -2.63 28.88 -0.81
N ARG A 248 -2.21 27.75 -0.21
CA ARG A 248 -0.82 27.47 0.20
C ARG A 248 -0.16 26.34 -0.61
N LYS A 249 -0.83 25.78 -1.61
CA LYS A 249 -0.26 24.71 -2.45
C LYS A 249 0.81 25.27 -3.38
N MET A 250 1.83 24.45 -3.63
CA MET A 250 2.96 24.78 -4.49
C MET A 250 2.49 25.08 -5.92
N LYS A 251 2.79 26.28 -6.43
CA LYS A 251 2.54 26.65 -7.83
C LYS A 251 3.71 26.21 -8.71
N LEU A 252 3.56 26.34 -10.03
CA LEU A 252 4.62 26.05 -11.00
C LEU A 252 5.91 26.82 -10.67
N GLU A 253 5.82 28.13 -10.43
CA GLU A 253 6.98 28.97 -10.06
C GLU A 253 7.61 28.54 -8.72
N ASP A 254 6.81 28.11 -7.76
CA ASP A 254 7.29 27.62 -6.47
C ASP A 254 8.02 26.27 -6.63
N PHE A 255 7.54 25.40 -7.51
CA PHE A 255 8.19 24.12 -7.84
C PHE A 255 9.51 24.34 -8.58
N ILE A 256 9.54 25.20 -9.61
CA ILE A 256 10.74 25.54 -10.38
C ILE A 256 11.82 26.16 -9.48
N LYS A 257 11.43 27.04 -8.54
CA LYS A 257 12.34 27.68 -7.58
C LYS A 257 12.90 26.74 -6.50
N ASN A 258 12.33 25.53 -6.38
CA ASN A 258 12.68 24.52 -5.39
C ASN A 258 13.59 23.40 -5.97
N LEU A 259 14.13 23.59 -7.18
CA LEU A 259 14.99 22.65 -7.91
C LEU A 259 16.38 23.26 -8.18
#